data_AF-A0A622DV01-F1
#
_entry.id   AF-A0A622DV01-F1
#
_cell.length_a   1.000
_cell.length_b   1.000
_cell.length_c   1.000
_cell.angle_alpha   90.00
_cell.angle_beta   90.00
_cell.angle_gamma   90.00
#
_symmetry.space_group_name_H-M   'P 1'
#
loop_
_entity.id
_entity.type
_entity.pdbx_description
1 polymer ?
#
loop_
_entity_poly.entity_id
_entity_poly.type
_entity_poly.pdbx_seq_one_letter_code
_entity_poly.pdbx_strand_id
1 'polypeptide(L)' 'MKTITEIKNEAQELLFKFKQGQISKNVLYAEGFTLTMHFNEAMNNASDDPAFSEIKNTAIALQLIKHLATS' A
#
# COMPACT_ATOMS: atom_id res chain seq x y z
N MET A 1 -12.37 -1.80 8.47
CA MET A 1 -11.97 -1.52 7.08
C MET A 1 -11.01 -0.34 7.11
N LYS A 2 -9.85 -0.43 6.46
CA LYS A 2 -8.91 0.70 6.40
C LYS A 2 -9.37 1.71 5.35
N THR A 3 -9.15 2.98 5.62
CA THR A 3 -9.31 4.08 4.66
C THR A 3 -8.16 4.10 3.66
N ILE A 4 -8.36 4.73 2.50
CA ILE A 4 -7.30 4.91 1.49
C ILE A 4 -6.08 5.63 2.09
N THR A 5 -6.30 6.62 2.95
CA THR A 5 -5.22 7.37 3.62
C THR A 5 -4.41 6.51 4.58
N GLU A 6 -5.04 5.64 5.37
CA GLU A 6 -4.33 4.71 6.25
C GLU A 6 -3.46 3.74 5.45
N ILE A 7 -4.02 3.18 4.37
CA ILE A 7 -3.30 2.26 3.48
C ILE A 7 -2.09 2.96 2.85
N LYS A 8 -2.23 4.22 2.42
CA LYS A 8 -1.11 5.02 1.90
C LYS A 8 0.01 5.16 2.93
N ASN A 9 -0.32 5.57 4.15
CA ASN A 9 0.66 5.83 5.19
C ASN A 9 1.42 4.55 5.55
N GLU A 10 0.72 3.43 5.66
CA GLU A 10 1.34 2.12 5.92
C GLU A 10 2.21 1.65 4.75
N ALA A 11 1.79 1.86 3.51
CA ALA A 11 2.61 1.56 2.34
C ALA A 11 3.91 2.39 2.33
N GLN A 12 3.84 3.67 2.68
CA GLN A 12 5.01 4.54 2.78
C GLN A 12 5.94 4.11 3.92
N GLU A 13 5.40 3.76 5.08
CA GLU A 13 6.17 3.25 6.21
C GLU A 13 6.87 1.93 5.87
N LEU A 14 6.16 1.02 5.19
CA LEU A 14 6.72 -0.26 4.75
C LEU A 14 7.89 -0.06 3.77
N LEU A 15 7.74 0.85 2.81
CA LEU A 15 8.82 1.23 1.89
C LEU A 15 10.01 1.84 2.62
N PHE A 16 9.76 2.67 3.63
CA PHE A 16 10.81 3.29 4.44
C PHE A 16 11.59 2.25 5.24
N LYS A 17 10.89 1.35 5.95
CA LYS A 17 11.49 0.23 6.70
C LYS A 17 12.34 -0.67 5.79
N PHE A 18 11.86 -0.95 4.57
CA PHE A 18 12.62 -1.75 3.60
C PHE A 18 13.89 -1.02 3.14
N LYS A 19 13.80 0.26 2.80
CA LYS A 19 14.97 1.06 2.39
C LYS A 19 16.03 1.19 3.50
N GLN A 20 15.63 1.15 4.76
CA GLN A 20 16.54 1.12 5.91
C GLN A 20 17.12 -0.27 6.20
N GLY A 21 16.72 -1.32 5.45
CA GLY A 21 17.14 -2.70 5.70
C GLY A 21 16.51 -3.32 6.95
N GLN A 22 15.46 -2.70 7.52
CA GLN A 22 14.79 -3.19 8.73
C GLN A 22 13.86 -4.37 8.46
N ILE A 23 13.38 -4.52 7.22
CA ILE A 23 12.55 -5.64 6.79
C ILE A 23 13.12 -6.29 5.53
N SER A 24 12.90 -7.59 5.39
CA SER A 24 13.34 -8.35 4.22
C SER A 24 12.37 -8.21 3.04
N LYS A 25 12.82 -8.64 1.86
CA LYS A 25 11.99 -8.70 0.64
C LYS A 25 10.72 -9.56 0.83
N ASN A 26 10.81 -10.65 1.60
CA ASN A 26 9.67 -11.54 1.88
C ASN A 26 8.63 -10.84 2.77
N VAL A 27 9.08 -10.07 3.77
CA VAL A 27 8.17 -9.27 4.62
C VAL A 27 7.53 -8.16 3.79
N LEU A 28 8.32 -7.47 2.96
CA LEU A 28 7.80 -6.46 2.02
C LEU A 28 6.72 -7.02 1.10
N TYR A 29 6.91 -8.25 0.59
CA TYR A 29 5.93 -8.93 -0.25
C TYR A 29 4.62 -9.22 0.50
N ALA A 30 4.70 -9.88 1.66
CA ALA A 30 3.53 -10.32 2.42
C ALA A 30 2.68 -9.13 2.91
N GLU A 31 3.32 -8.10 3.47
CA GLU A 31 2.66 -6.89 3.94
C GLU A 31 2.10 -6.08 2.75
N GLY A 32 2.85 -5.97 1.65
CA GLY A 32 2.41 -5.32 0.43
C GLY A 32 1.17 -5.96 -0.21
N PHE A 33 1.12 -7.29 -0.21
CA PHE A 33 -0.05 -8.04 -0.66
C PHE A 33 -1.27 -7.76 0.23
N THR A 34 -1.10 -7.78 1.54
CA THR A 34 -2.15 -7.47 2.52
C THR A 34 -2.70 -6.06 2.33
N LEU A 35 -1.83 -5.05 2.17
CA LEU A 35 -2.24 -3.67 1.88
C LEU A 35 -2.99 -3.54 0.56
N THR A 36 -2.61 -4.32 -0.46
CA THR A 36 -3.31 -4.36 -1.75
C THR A 36 -4.71 -4.94 -1.61
N MET A 37 -4.91 -5.96 -0.77
CA MET A 37 -6.24 -6.48 -0.47
C MET A 37 -7.12 -5.43 0.22
N HIS A 38 -6.61 -4.76 1.26
CA HIS A 38 -7.34 -3.69 1.93
C HIS A 38 -7.67 -2.53 0.99
N PHE A 39 -6.79 -2.20 0.05
CA PHE A 39 -7.04 -1.18 -0.96
C PHE A 39 -8.20 -1.55 -1.86
N ASN A 40 -8.25 -2.80 -2.35
CA ASN A 40 -9.35 -3.26 -3.20
C ASN A 40 -10.69 -3.28 -2.42
N GLU A 41 -10.68 -3.69 -1.16
CA GLU A 41 -11.85 -3.62 -0.28
C GLU A 41 -12.32 -2.18 -0.07
N ALA A 42 -11.40 -1.25 0.16
CA ALA A 42 -11.73 0.16 0.31
C ALA A 42 -12.33 0.73 -0.97
N MET A 43 -11.74 0.42 -2.13
CA MET A 43 -12.22 0.86 -3.45
C MET A 43 -13.62 0.34 -3.79
N ASN A 44 -13.92 -0.92 -3.44
CA ASN A 44 -15.26 -1.51 -3.66
C ASN A 44 -16.37 -0.84 -2.84
N ASN A 45 -16.00 -0.13 -1.77
CA ASN A 45 -16.92 0.57 -0.87
C ASN A 45 -16.89 2.10 -1.04
N ALA A 46 -16.06 2.64 -1.95
CA ALA A 46 -15.73 4.07 -2.04
C ALA A 46 -16.62 4.87 -3.02
N SER A 47 -17.88 4.48 -3.22
CA SER A 47 -18.80 5.07 -4.21
C SER A 47 -18.89 6.61 -4.19
N ASP A 48 -18.53 7.27 -3.07
CA ASP A 48 -18.61 8.73 -2.89
C ASP A 48 -17.40 9.34 -2.13
N ASP A 49 -16.20 8.72 -2.16
CA ASP A 49 -15.08 9.18 -1.30
C ASP A 49 -14.34 10.44 -1.85
N PRO A 50 -14.29 11.57 -1.10
CA PRO A 50 -13.51 12.76 -1.45
C PRO A 50 -12.00 12.51 -1.59
N ALA A 51 -11.49 11.38 -1.11
CA ALA A 51 -10.09 10.98 -1.15
C ALA A 51 -9.61 10.43 -2.51
N PHE A 52 -10.32 10.71 -3.61
CA PHE A 52 -9.94 10.26 -4.95
C PHE A 52 -8.49 10.62 -5.34
N SER A 53 -8.01 11.79 -4.88
CA SER A 53 -6.61 12.20 -5.07
C SER A 53 -5.61 11.27 -4.38
N GLU A 54 -5.99 10.64 -3.28
CA GLU A 54 -5.16 9.70 -2.53
C GLU A 54 -5.16 8.30 -3.12
N ILE A 55 -6.19 7.92 -3.88
CA ILE A 55 -6.28 6.62 -4.57
C ILE A 55 -5.07 6.43 -5.49
N LYS A 56 -4.75 7.44 -6.31
CA LYS A 56 -3.60 7.38 -7.23
C LYS A 56 -2.28 7.23 -6.48
N ASN A 57 -2.07 8.03 -5.42
CA ASN A 57 -0.84 7.98 -4.63
C ASN A 57 -0.67 6.63 -3.94
N THR A 58 -1.76 6.09 -3.41
CA THR A 58 -1.80 4.77 -2.76
C THR A 58 -1.48 3.68 -3.77
N ALA A 59 -2.09 3.69 -4.95
CA ALA A 59 -1.81 2.75 -6.02
C ALA A 59 -0.34 2.78 -6.47
N ILE A 60 0.26 3.97 -6.59
CA ILE A 60 1.69 4.13 -6.92
C ILE A 60 2.58 3.49 -5.83
N ALA A 61 2.28 3.75 -4.54
CA ALA A 61 3.05 3.19 -3.44
C ALA A 61 2.98 1.64 -3.43
N LEU A 62 1.79 1.08 -3.62
CA LEU A 62 1.58 -0.37 -3.70
C LEU A 62 2.27 -1.00 -4.92
N GLN A 63 2.25 -0.32 -6.08
CA GLN A 63 2.97 -0.76 -7.27
C GLN A 63 4.48 -0.78 -7.04
N LEU A 64 5.02 0.22 -6.35
CA LEU A 64 6.43 0.25 -5.98
C LEU A 64 6.79 -0.88 -5.03
N ILE A 65 5.96 -1.15 -4.02
CA ILE A 65 6.15 -2.30 -3.12
C ILE A 65 6.20 -3.61 -3.92
N LYS A 66 5.23 -3.84 -4.82
CA LYS A 66 5.22 -5.01 -5.70
C LYS A 66 6.52 -5.11 -6.49
N HIS A 67 6.94 -4.04 -7.15
CA HIS A 67 8.15 -4.03 -7.97
C HIS A 67 9.41 -4.40 -7.14
N LEU A 68 9.59 -3.78 -5.98
CA LEU A 68 10.74 -4.04 -5.11
C LEU A 68 10.70 -5.46 -4.49
N ALA A 69 9.50 -5.97 -4.22
CA ALA A 69 9.29 -7.28 -3.65
C ALA A 69 9.47 -8.43 -4.65
N THR A 70 9.39 -8.17 -5.97
CA THR A 70 9.46 -9.22 -7.01
C THR A 70 10.61 -9.08 -8.00
N SER A 71 11.33 -7.95 -8.00
CA SER A 71 12.54 -7.75 -8.83
C SER A 71 13.76 -8.24 -8.07
#